data_AF-A0A5E4K2W4-F1
#
_entry.id   AF-A0A5E4K2W4-F1
#
_cell.length_a   1.000
_cell.length_b   1.000
_cell.length_c   1.000
_cell.angle_alpha   90.00
_cell.angle_beta   90.00
_cell.angle_gamma   90.00
#
_symmetry.space_group_name_H-M   'P 1'
#
loop_
_entity.id
_entity.type
_entity.pdbx_description
1 polymer ?
#
loop_
_entity_poly.entity_id
_entity_poly.type
_entity_poly.pdbx_seq_one_letter_code
_entity_poly.pdbx_strand_id
1 'polypeptide(L)' 'MGKKVKGVLNFVAWLTGVLVSLAVGFAMTGGSLTVPWIPSIVTMIAGWIVVVTTLLSVVLAVLKQ' A
#
# COMPACT_ATOMS: atom_id res chain seq x y z
N MET A 1 0.29 27.79 -7.85
CA MET A 1 0.99 27.07 -6.76
C MET A 1 2.46 26.88 -7.15
N GLY A 2 3.40 27.26 -6.28
CA GLY A 2 4.84 27.19 -6.58
C GLY A 2 5.32 25.74 -6.82
N LYS A 3 6.24 25.56 -7.77
CA LYS A 3 6.78 24.25 -8.22
C LYS A 3 7.23 23.35 -7.04
N LYS A 4 7.77 23.95 -5.97
CA LYS A 4 8.21 23.26 -4.74
C LYS A 4 7.04 22.66 -3.94
N VAL A 5 5.92 23.38 -3.83
CA VAL A 5 4.73 22.93 -3.08
C VAL A 5 4.11 21.70 -3.75
N LYS A 6 4.09 21.67 -5.09
CA LYS A 6 3.57 20.53 -5.85
C LYS A 6 4.39 19.24 -5.62
N GLY A 7 5.72 19.36 -5.50
CA GLY A 7 6.61 18.22 -5.24
C GLY A 7 6.38 17.60 -3.86
N VAL A 8 6.28 18.43 -2.82
CA VAL A 8 6.03 17.96 -1.45
C VAL A 8 4.64 17.30 -1.32
N LEU A 9 3.60 17.91 -1.91
CA LEU A 9 2.26 17.32 -1.89
C LEU A 9 2.21 15.96 -2.60
N ASN A 10 2.90 15.81 -3.74
CA ASN A 10 2.98 14.52 -4.43
C ASN A 10 3.70 13.46 -3.58
N PHE A 11 4.78 13.83 -2.90
CA PHE A 11 5.50 12.91 -2.02
C PHE A 11 4.64 12.47 -0.84
N VAL A 12 3.96 13.41 -0.18
CA VAL A 12 3.07 13.10 0.96
C VAL A 12 1.91 12.20 0.51
N ALA A 13 1.28 12.50 -0.64
CA ALA A 13 0.22 11.66 -1.18
C ALA A 13 0.71 10.23 -1.51
N TRP A 14 1.88 10.11 -2.13
CA TRP A 14 2.50 8.81 -2.43
C TRP A 14 2.81 8.03 -1.14
N LEU A 15 3.47 8.67 -0.16
CA LEU A 15 3.83 8.04 1.11
C LEU A 15 2.57 7.59 1.87
N THR A 16 1.53 8.42 1.88
CA THR A 16 0.25 8.07 2.51
C THR A 16 -0.37 6.86 1.83
N GLY A 17 -0.36 6.79 0.50
CA GLY A 17 -0.84 5.64 -0.26
C GLY A 17 -0.07 4.35 0.07
N VAL A 18 1.26 4.43 0.20
CA VAL A 18 2.11 3.30 0.61
C VAL A 18 1.74 2.80 2.00
N LEU A 19 1.64 3.72 2.97
CA LEU A 19 1.32 3.36 4.36
C LEU A 19 -0.07 2.72 4.48
N VAL A 20 -1.08 3.27 3.82
CA VAL A 20 -2.45 2.71 3.80
C VAL A 20 -2.46 1.32 3.15
N SER A 21 -1.76 1.15 2.02
CA SER A 21 -1.70 -0.14 1.32
C SER A 21 -1.04 -1.24 2.18
N LEU A 22 0.07 -0.92 2.85
CA LEU A 22 0.73 -1.85 3.77
C LEU A 22 -0.14 -2.17 4.97
N ALA A 23 -0.80 -1.17 5.57
CA ALA A 23 -1.70 -1.39 6.71
C ALA A 23 -2.85 -2.35 6.34
N VAL A 24 -3.48 -2.15 5.17
CA VAL A 24 -4.54 -3.04 4.67
C VAL A 24 -3.99 -4.44 4.38
N GLY A 25 -2.85 -4.54 3.69
CA GLY A 25 -2.21 -5.82 3.39
C GLY A 25 -1.87 -6.63 4.65
N PHE A 26 -1.29 -6.00 5.67
CA PHE A 26 -1.01 -6.65 6.96
C PHE A 26 -2.29 -7.02 7.72
N ALA A 27 -3.32 -6.18 7.70
CA ALA A 27 -4.60 -6.49 8.33
C ALA A 27 -5.32 -7.68 7.67
N MET A 28 -5.21 -7.82 6.33
CA MET A 28 -5.75 -8.94 5.56
C MET A 28 -4.97 -10.24 5.79
N THR A 29 -3.65 -10.17 5.92
CA THR A 29 -2.81 -11.36 6.18
C THR A 29 -2.88 -11.84 7.62
N GLY A 30 -2.98 -10.92 8.58
CA GLY A 30 -3.12 -11.22 10.01
C GLY A 30 -4.53 -11.64 10.44
N GLY A 31 -5.51 -11.64 9.53
CA GLY A 31 -6.90 -11.98 9.83
C GLY A 31 -7.64 -10.95 10.68
N SER A 32 -7.03 -9.78 10.95
CA SER A 32 -7.66 -8.68 11.68
C SER A 32 -8.76 -7.99 10.88
N LEU A 33 -8.78 -8.19 9.55
CA LEU A 33 -9.76 -7.61 8.63
C LEU A 33 -10.56 -8.72 7.96
N THR A 34 -11.79 -8.93 8.43
CA THR A 34 -12.75 -9.85 7.80
C THR A 34 -13.54 -9.10 6.74
N VAL A 35 -13.36 -9.46 5.48
CA VAL A 35 -14.16 -8.90 4.38
C VAL A 35 -15.46 -9.71 4.29
N PRO A 36 -16.64 -9.08 4.49
CA PRO A 36 -17.91 -9.77 4.31
C PRO A 36 -18.00 -10.37 2.90
N TRP A 37 -18.55 -11.57 2.79
CA TRP A 37 -18.75 -12.28 1.52
C TRP A 37 -17.51 -12.86 0.82
N ILE A 38 -16.31 -12.69 1.38
CA ILE A 38 -15.08 -13.27 0.81
C ILE A 38 -14.51 -14.34 1.76
N PRO A 39 -14.19 -15.55 1.25
CA PRO A 39 -13.52 -16.57 2.04
C PRO A 39 -12.18 -16.08 2.60
N SER A 40 -11.88 -16.38 3.86
CA SER A 40 -10.68 -15.91 4.56
C SER A 40 -9.37 -16.24 3.83
N ILE A 41 -9.32 -17.39 3.13
CA ILE A 41 -8.16 -17.80 2.34
C ILE A 41 -7.87 -16.81 1.19
N VAL A 42 -8.92 -16.30 0.53
CA VAL A 42 -8.81 -15.37 -0.60
C VAL A 42 -8.34 -14.00 -0.10
N THR A 43 -8.88 -13.56 1.03
CA THR A 43 -8.48 -12.32 1.70
C THR A 43 -7.01 -12.35 2.11
N MET A 44 -6.53 -13.48 2.63
CA MET A 44 -5.13 -13.66 3.01
C MET A 44 -4.18 -13.60 1.80
N ILE A 45 -4.53 -14.27 0.70
CA ILE A 45 -3.74 -14.23 -0.55
C ILE A 45 -3.72 -12.81 -1.11
N ALA A 46 -4.86 -12.13 -1.16
CA ALA A 46 -4.95 -10.75 -1.61
C ALA A 46 -4.09 -9.81 -0.75
N GLY A 47 -4.07 -9.99 0.57
CA GLY A 47 -3.21 -9.24 1.47
C GLY A 47 -1.72 -9.39 1.13
N TRP A 48 -1.25 -10.62 0.89
CA TRP A 48 0.13 -10.87 0.48
C TRP A 48 0.48 -10.24 -0.88
N ILE A 49 -0.44 -10.28 -1.85
CA ILE A 49 -0.26 -9.60 -3.14
C ILE A 49 -0.06 -8.09 -2.93
N VAL A 50 -0.90 -7.46 -2.10
CA VAL A 50 -0.80 -6.03 -1.80
C VAL A 50 0.52 -5.70 -1.12
N VAL A 51 0.96 -6.49 -0.14
CA VAL A 51 2.24 -6.27 0.56
C VAL A 51 3.41 -6.34 -0.41
N VAL A 52 3.49 -7.40 -1.22
CA VAL A 52 4.59 -7.62 -2.16
C VAL A 52 4.61 -6.52 -3.23
N THR A 53 3.46 -6.21 -3.83
CA THR A 53 3.39 -5.17 -4.88
C THR A 53 3.69 -3.78 -4.32
N THR A 54 3.29 -3.48 -3.08
CA THR A 54 3.61 -2.21 -2.43
C THR A 54 5.11 -2.11 -2.14
N LEU A 55 5.73 -3.17 -1.63
CA LEU A 55 7.18 -3.22 -1.45
C LEU A 55 7.94 -3.03 -2.76
N LEU A 56 7.52 -3.72 -3.84
CA LEU A 56 8.10 -3.54 -5.17
C LEU A 56 7.94 -2.10 -5.66
N SER A 57 6.77 -1.50 -5.48
CA SER A 57 6.50 -0.10 -5.82
C SER A 57 7.44 0.86 -5.09
N VAL A 58 7.66 0.65 -3.79
CA VAL A 58 8.59 1.45 -2.98
C VAL A 58 10.03 1.29 -3.46
N VAL A 59 10.48 0.06 -3.68
CA VAL A 59 11.84 -0.22 -4.18
C VAL A 59 12.06 0.44 -5.54
N LEU A 60 11.11 0.29 -6.47
CA LEU A 60 11.19 0.92 -7.80
C LEU A 60 11.15 2.44 -7.71
N ALA A 61 10.34 3.01 -6.81
CA ALA A 61 10.28 4.45 -6.61
C ALA A 61 11.61 5.00 -6.08
N VAL A 62 12.27 4.30 -5.16
CA VAL A 62 13.59 4.70 -4.63
C VAL A 62 14.69 4.53 -5.69
N LEU A 63 14.66 3.46 -6.48
CA LEU A 63 15.65 3.23 -7.54
C LEU A 63 15.49 4.18 -8.74
N LYS A 64 14.27 4.69 -8.98
CA LYS A 64 13.93 5.60 -10.08
C LYS A 64 13.74 7.05 -9.63
N GLN A 65 14.00 7.36 -8.36
CA GLN A 65 14.09 8.73 -7.85
C GLN A 65 15.28 9.45 -8.50
#